data_AF-A0A976CYL3-F1
#
_entry.id   AF-A0A976CYL3-F1
#
_cell.length_a   1.000
_cell.length_b   1.000
_cell.length_c   1.000
_cell.angle_alpha   90.00
_cell.angle_beta   90.00
_cell.angle_gamma   90.00
#
_symmetry.space_group_name_H-M   'P 1'
#
loop_
_entity.id
_entity.type
_entity.pdbx_description
1 polymer ?
#
loop_
_entity_poly.entity_id
_entity_poly.type
_entity_poly.pdbx_seq_one_letter_code
_entity_poly.pdbx_strand_id
1 'polypeptide(L)'
;MKQVIDILPGGDRSASGSFSLKKLLFLPVAIFAIVGIFSSFYTVNTESVAVVQRFGRFHQTTPPGLHFKIPFGVDRVTIVPVLRQLKLEFGFKTRGATNEFQGAQEPDQERNMVTGDLNAAEVEWVVQYGIADPVRYLFNVHEPEVTQKAA
;
A
#
# COMPACT_ATOMS: atom_id res chain seq x y z
N MET A 1 -80.79 25.71 -8.83
CA MET A 1 -80.48 25.03 -7.55
C MET A 1 -79.14 24.31 -7.75
N LYS A 2 -78.19 24.50 -6.81
CA LYS A 2 -77.08 23.61 -6.33
C LYS A 2 -76.45 22.59 -7.32
N GLN A 3 -75.16 22.27 -7.36
CA GLN A 3 -73.85 22.74 -6.83
C GLN A 3 -72.85 21.68 -7.40
N VAL A 4 -71.63 22.10 -7.77
CA VAL A 4 -70.34 21.37 -7.64
C VAL A 4 -70.27 19.89 -8.09
N ILE A 5 -69.48 19.60 -9.13
CA ILE A 5 -68.75 18.33 -9.29
C ILE A 5 -67.29 18.68 -9.60
N ASP A 6 -66.40 18.13 -8.78
CA ASP A 6 -64.97 18.36 -8.72
C ASP A 6 -64.23 18.13 -10.05
N ILE A 7 -63.36 19.08 -10.38
CA ILE A 7 -62.29 18.91 -11.35
C ILE A 7 -61.12 18.33 -10.55
N LEU A 8 -60.75 17.06 -10.83
CA LEU A 8 -59.40 16.45 -10.74
C LEU A 8 -59.51 14.93 -10.44
N PRO A 9 -59.21 14.04 -11.40
CA PRO A 9 -58.55 12.78 -11.11
C PRO A 9 -57.04 13.05 -11.13
N GLY A 10 -56.30 12.92 -10.04
CA GLY A 10 -55.98 11.62 -9.46
C GLY A 10 -54.60 11.24 -9.97
N GLY A 11 -53.57 11.54 -9.17
CA GLY A 11 -52.18 11.29 -9.53
C GLY A 11 -51.85 9.80 -9.65
N ASP A 12 -51.41 9.40 -10.84
CA ASP A 12 -50.79 8.10 -11.06
C ASP A 12 -49.38 8.09 -10.46
N ARG A 13 -49.26 7.58 -9.24
CA ARG A 13 -48.02 7.00 -8.72
C ARG A 13 -48.26 5.54 -8.35
N SER A 14 -48.45 4.71 -9.36
CA SER A 14 -48.23 3.27 -9.21
C SER A 14 -46.73 3.00 -9.19
N ALA A 15 -46.12 3.20 -8.01
CA ALA A 15 -44.85 2.57 -7.67
C ALA A 15 -45.15 1.28 -6.90
N SER A 16 -45.82 0.32 -7.55
CA SER A 16 -45.99 -1.04 -7.01
C SER A 16 -44.74 -1.88 -7.30
N GLY A 17 -43.63 -1.48 -6.68
CA GLY A 17 -42.45 -2.33 -6.58
C GLY A 17 -42.77 -3.50 -5.65
N SER A 18 -43.02 -4.68 -6.22
CA SER A 18 -42.98 -5.95 -5.49
C SER A 18 -41.56 -6.16 -4.93
N PHE A 19 -41.32 -5.60 -3.74
CA PHE A 19 -40.12 -5.84 -2.93
C PHE A 19 -40.21 -7.24 -2.36
N SER A 20 -39.86 -8.22 -3.20
CA SER A 20 -39.63 -9.58 -2.75
C SER A 20 -38.53 -9.55 -1.69
N LEU A 21 -38.81 -10.01 -0.46
CA LEU A 21 -37.86 -10.10 0.66
C LEU A 21 -36.52 -10.73 0.25
N LYS A 22 -36.55 -11.63 -0.74
CA LYS A 22 -35.34 -12.23 -1.35
C LYS A 22 -34.45 -11.19 -2.04
N LYS A 23 -35.01 -10.21 -2.76
CA LYS A 23 -34.25 -9.14 -3.43
C LYS A 23 -33.61 -8.17 -2.44
N LEU A 24 -34.27 -7.88 -1.30
CA LEU A 24 -33.72 -7.01 -0.26
C LEU A 24 -32.49 -7.63 0.43
N LEU A 25 -32.47 -8.95 0.62
CA LEU A 25 -31.31 -9.68 1.16
C LEU A 25 -30.21 -9.89 0.11
N PHE A 26 -30.56 -10.09 -1.16
CA PHE A 26 -29.59 -10.35 -2.23
C PHE A 26 -28.83 -9.08 -2.67
N LEU A 27 -29.45 -7.91 -2.56
CA LEU A 27 -28.87 -6.63 -2.97
C LEU A 27 -27.55 -6.28 -2.23
N PRO A 28 -27.45 -6.31 -0.89
CA PRO A 28 -26.20 -6.01 -0.19
C PRO A 28 -25.11 -7.06 -0.47
N VAL A 29 -25.48 -8.34 -0.61
CA VAL A 29 -24.52 -9.41 -0.95
C VAL A 29 -23.95 -9.21 -2.36
N ALA A 30 -24.80 -8.86 -3.33
CA ALA A 30 -24.36 -8.55 -4.68
C ALA A 30 -23.44 -7.33 -4.72
N ILE A 31 -23.76 -6.27 -3.99
CA ILE A 31 -22.91 -5.07 -3.88
C ILE A 31 -21.55 -5.43 -3.25
N PHE A 32 -21.56 -6.19 -2.15
CA PHE A 32 -20.34 -6.63 -1.48
C PHE A 32 -19.46 -7.50 -2.40
N ALA A 33 -20.06 -8.42 -3.15
CA ALA A 33 -19.34 -9.23 -4.13
C ALA A 33 -18.72 -8.39 -5.26
N ILE A 34 -19.47 -7.42 -5.79
CA ILE A 34 -18.98 -6.52 -6.83
C ILE A 34 -17.79 -5.69 -6.33
N VAL A 35 -17.90 -5.09 -5.14
CA VAL A 35 -16.81 -4.31 -4.51
C VAL A 35 -15.59 -5.20 -4.26
N GLY A 36 -15.81 -6.44 -3.82
CA GLY A 36 -14.74 -7.43 -3.64
C GLY A 36 -14.00 -7.73 -4.95
N ILE A 37 -14.73 -8.01 -6.04
CA ILE A 37 -14.14 -8.32 -7.34
C ILE A 37 -13.32 -7.14 -7.87
N PHE A 38 -13.86 -5.92 -7.84
CA PHE A 38 -13.10 -4.74 -8.31
C PHE A 38 -11.86 -4.44 -7.46
N SER A 39 -11.89 -4.74 -6.16
CA SER A 39 -10.74 -4.58 -5.26
C SER A 39 -9.71 -5.71 -5.33
N SER A 40 -10.04 -6.81 -6.02
CA SER A 40 -9.25 -8.05 -6.07
C SER A 40 -8.05 -7.97 -7.02
N PHE A 41 -8.00 -6.99 -7.92
CA PHE A 41 -6.91 -6.84 -8.89
C PHE A 41 -5.79 -5.95 -8.37
N TYR A 42 -4.54 -6.34 -8.61
CA TYR A 42 -3.37 -5.49 -8.39
C TYR A 42 -2.27 -5.78 -9.43
N THR A 43 -1.44 -4.77 -9.70
CA THR A 43 -0.33 -4.87 -10.65
C THR A 43 0.99 -4.64 -9.92
N VAL A 44 1.99 -5.42 -10.30
CA VAL A 44 3.36 -5.33 -9.79
C VAL A 44 4.27 -4.81 -10.90
N ASN A 45 5.05 -3.77 -10.59
CA ASN A 45 6.00 -3.17 -11.52
C ASN A 45 7.10 -4.17 -11.95
N THR A 46 7.65 -3.98 -13.14
CA THR A 46 8.69 -4.85 -13.75
C THR A 46 9.94 -5.02 -12.89
N GLU A 47 10.26 -4.04 -12.05
CA GLU A 47 11.46 -4.02 -11.19
C GLU A 47 11.19 -4.51 -9.76
N SER A 48 9.96 -4.94 -9.46
CA SER A 48 9.50 -5.24 -8.11
C SER A 48 8.90 -6.63 -7.99
N VAL A 49 8.95 -7.20 -6.79
CA VAL A 49 8.31 -8.47 -6.44
C VAL A 49 7.30 -8.20 -5.34
N ALA A 50 6.12 -8.80 -5.46
CA ALA A 50 5.11 -8.69 -4.42
C ALA A 50 5.24 -9.85 -3.44
N VAL A 51 5.32 -9.53 -2.15
CA VAL A 51 5.23 -10.50 -1.05
C VAL A 51 3.79 -10.51 -0.57
N VAL A 52 3.13 -11.66 -0.74
CA VAL A 52 1.73 -11.87 -0.35
C VAL A 52 1.68 -12.54 1.01
N GLN A 53 1.01 -11.87 1.95
CA GLN A 53 0.69 -12.38 3.27
C GLN A 53 -0.79 -12.74 3.34
N ARG A 54 -1.12 -13.95 3.78
CA ARG A 54 -2.50 -14.39 4.02
C ARG A 54 -2.73 -14.57 5.51
N PHE A 55 -3.72 -13.87 6.06
CA PHE A 55 -3.98 -13.84 7.52
C PHE A 55 -2.72 -13.52 8.35
N GLY A 56 -1.87 -12.64 7.83
CA GLY A 56 -0.61 -12.23 8.48
C GLY A 56 0.55 -13.23 8.38
N ARG A 57 0.38 -14.37 7.70
CA ARG A 57 1.47 -15.33 7.44
C ARG A 57 1.95 -15.21 6.00
N PHE A 58 3.24 -15.44 5.78
CA PHE A 58 3.79 -15.52 4.42
C PHE A 58 3.10 -16.64 3.63
N HIS A 59 2.59 -16.31 2.45
CA HIS A 59 1.97 -17.28 1.54
C HIS A 59 2.88 -17.55 0.33
N GLN A 60 3.18 -16.50 -0.44
CA GLN A 60 4.01 -16.62 -1.63
C GLN A 60 4.61 -15.27 -2.06
N THR A 61 5.66 -15.35 -2.87
CA THR A 61 6.15 -14.22 -3.66
C THR A 61 5.61 -14.30 -5.08
N THR A 62 5.24 -13.15 -5.63
CA THR A 62 4.59 -13.03 -6.92
C THR A 62 5.44 -12.17 -7.86
N PRO A 63 5.78 -12.64 -9.07
CA PRO A 63 6.61 -11.90 -10.02
C PRO A 63 5.90 -10.67 -10.61
N PRO A 64 6.59 -9.79 -11.34
CA PRO A 64 5.97 -8.68 -12.04
C PRO A 64 4.79 -9.09 -12.92
N GLY A 65 3.75 -8.25 -12.97
CA GLY A 65 2.54 -8.51 -13.77
C GLY A 65 1.22 -8.22 -13.05
N LEU A 66 0.12 -8.59 -13.69
CA LEU A 66 -1.24 -8.49 -13.14
C LEU A 66 -1.55 -9.73 -12.31
N HIS A 67 -2.00 -9.51 -11.07
CA HIS A 67 -2.30 -10.58 -10.14
C HIS A 67 -3.60 -10.34 -9.38
N PHE A 68 -4.12 -11.43 -8.80
CA PHE A 68 -5.36 -11.45 -8.05
C PHE A 68 -5.05 -11.66 -6.57
N LYS A 69 -5.69 -10.87 -5.71
CA LYS A 69 -5.66 -11.01 -4.25
C LYS A 69 -7.05 -11.22 -3.71
N ILE A 70 -7.16 -11.94 -2.60
CA ILE A 70 -8.45 -12.06 -1.92
C ILE A 70 -8.74 -10.70 -1.23
N PRO A 71 -9.87 -10.02 -1.59
CA PRO A 71 -10.27 -8.76 -0.98
C PRO A 71 -10.67 -8.94 0.50
N PHE A 72 -10.95 -7.84 1.20
CA PHE A 72 -11.37 -7.81 2.62
C PHE A 72 -10.27 -8.11 3.65
N GLY A 73 -9.02 -7.74 3.34
CA GLY A 73 -7.92 -7.78 4.31
C GLY A 73 -7.39 -9.19 4.63
N VAL A 74 -7.88 -10.22 3.93
CA VAL A 74 -7.36 -11.59 4.01
C VAL A 74 -5.94 -11.65 3.45
N ASP A 75 -5.76 -11.07 2.25
CA ASP A 75 -4.47 -10.97 1.59
C ASP A 75 -3.90 -9.54 1.72
N ARG A 76 -2.72 -9.42 2.33
CA ARG A 76 -1.91 -8.20 2.35
C ARG A 76 -0.77 -8.35 1.35
N VAL A 77 -0.67 -7.38 0.44
CA VAL A 77 0.34 -7.38 -0.63
C VAL A 77 1.33 -6.26 -0.35
N THR A 78 2.60 -6.62 -0.16
CA THR A 78 3.71 -5.68 0.00
C THR A 78 4.60 -5.75 -1.24
N ILE A 79 4.75 -4.65 -1.95
CA ILE A 79 5.58 -4.58 -3.16
C ILE A 79 6.99 -4.15 -2.75
N VAL A 80 7.98 -4.97 -3.07
CA VAL A 80 9.38 -4.73 -2.72
C VAL A 80 10.22 -4.59 -4.00
N PRO A 81 10.96 -3.49 -4.19
CA PRO A 81 11.80 -3.29 -5.38
C PRO A 81 13.10 -4.09 -5.24
N VAL A 82 13.17 -5.27 -5.86
CA VAL A 82 14.34 -6.17 -5.78
C VAL A 82 15.39 -5.89 -6.86
N LEU A 83 14.97 -5.41 -8.04
CA LEU A 83 15.89 -5.14 -9.16
C LEU A 83 16.48 -3.73 -9.13
N ARG A 84 15.93 -2.84 -8.29
CA ARG A 84 16.41 -1.46 -8.15
C ARG A 84 17.52 -1.37 -7.12
N GLN A 85 18.56 -0.59 -7.42
CA GLN A 85 19.54 -0.17 -6.43
C GLN A 85 18.96 0.96 -5.57
N LEU A 86 18.93 0.73 -4.26
CA LEU A 86 18.52 1.69 -3.25
C LEU A 86 19.75 2.42 -2.71
N LYS A 87 19.56 3.67 -2.30
CA LYS A 87 20.62 4.52 -1.74
C LYS A 87 20.27 4.92 -0.32
N LEU A 88 21.25 4.88 0.56
CA LEU A 88 21.23 5.53 1.88
C LEU A 88 22.32 6.59 1.88
N GLU A 89 21.90 7.83 2.14
CA GLU A 89 22.76 9.00 2.28
C GLU A 89 23.01 9.23 3.77
N PHE A 90 24.28 9.43 4.11
CA PHE A 90 24.76 9.69 5.46
C PHE A 90 25.44 11.04 5.49
N GLY A 91 25.10 11.84 6.49
CA GLY A 91 25.65 13.18 6.62
C GLY A 91 25.04 14.22 5.67
N PHE A 92 24.13 13.85 4.77
CA PHE A 92 23.43 14.79 3.89
C PHE A 92 22.05 14.27 3.45
N LYS A 93 21.27 15.14 2.80
CA LYS A 93 19.94 14.79 2.27
C LYS A 93 19.65 15.45 0.93
N THR A 94 19.40 14.64 -0.09
CA THR A 94 18.97 15.09 -1.42
C THR A 94 17.48 15.42 -1.42
N ARG A 95 17.12 16.64 -1.88
CA ARG A 95 15.70 17.03 -2.04
C ARG A 95 15.09 16.30 -3.24
N GLY A 96 13.89 15.74 -3.05
CA GLY A 96 13.17 15.01 -4.11
C GLY A 96 13.55 13.53 -4.26
N ALA A 97 14.17 12.94 -3.23
CA ALA A 97 14.41 11.49 -3.19
C ALA A 97 13.10 10.70 -3.32
N THR A 98 13.11 9.64 -4.15
CA THR A 98 11.96 8.74 -4.33
C THR A 98 11.81 7.73 -3.18
N ASN A 99 12.90 7.49 -2.45
CA ASN A 99 12.92 6.57 -1.32
C ASN A 99 12.80 7.37 -0.02
N GLU A 100 11.83 6.99 0.83
CA GLU A 100 11.51 7.64 2.10
C GLU A 100 12.71 7.65 3.07
N PHE A 101 13.52 6.59 3.04
CA PHE A 101 14.63 6.38 3.97
C PHE A 101 16.01 6.73 3.39
N GLN A 102 16.04 7.31 2.19
CA GLN A 102 17.30 7.65 1.52
C GLN A 102 18.08 8.75 2.24
N GLY A 103 17.41 9.76 2.80
CA GLY A 103 18.11 10.86 3.47
C GLY A 103 18.58 10.52 4.89
N ALA A 104 19.65 11.18 5.33
CA ALA A 104 20.00 11.27 6.75
C ALA A 104 18.86 11.91 7.55
N GLN A 105 18.58 11.37 8.74
CA GLN A 105 17.58 11.98 9.64
C GLN A 105 18.19 13.22 10.31
N GLU A 106 19.44 13.11 10.73
CA GLU A 106 20.20 14.18 11.39
C GLU A 106 21.57 14.35 10.70
N PRO A 107 21.61 14.98 9.51
CA PRO A 107 22.83 15.10 8.68
C PRO A 107 24.04 15.64 9.44
N ASP A 108 23.83 16.62 10.31
CA ASP A 108 24.92 17.29 11.03
C ASP A 108 25.51 16.42 12.15
N GLN A 109 24.75 15.47 12.69
CA GLN A 109 25.28 14.50 13.65
C GLN A 109 25.95 13.32 12.94
N GLU A 110 25.39 12.87 11.82
CA GLU A 110 25.90 11.72 11.06
C GLU A 110 27.25 12.01 10.37
N ARG A 111 27.50 13.25 9.95
CA ARG A 111 28.75 13.63 9.26
C ARG A 111 29.95 13.87 10.19
N ASN A 112 29.70 14.21 11.44
CA ASN A 112 30.73 14.68 12.36
C ASN A 112 31.37 13.51 13.11
N MET A 113 32.64 13.25 12.83
CA MET A 113 33.40 12.15 13.41
C MET A 113 34.68 12.67 14.07
N VAL A 114 35.09 12.00 15.15
CA VAL A 114 36.37 12.25 15.81
C VAL A 114 37.31 11.09 15.52
N THR A 115 38.47 11.40 14.96
CA THR A 115 39.50 10.41 14.67
C THR A 115 40.26 10.02 15.95
N GLY A 116 41.02 8.92 15.91
CA GLY A 116 41.76 8.42 17.07
C GLY A 116 42.84 9.37 17.61
N ASP A 117 43.24 10.37 16.81
CA ASP A 117 44.17 11.44 17.16
C ASP A 117 43.46 12.76 17.54
N LEU A 118 42.16 12.71 17.85
CA LEU A 118 41.31 13.84 18.29
C LEU A 118 41.14 14.96 17.25
N ASN A 119 41.32 14.65 15.97
CA ASN A 119 40.93 15.58 14.90
C ASN A 119 39.43 15.43 14.59
N ALA A 120 38.80 16.56 14.26
CA ALA A 120 37.43 16.56 13.77
C ALA A 120 37.45 16.35 12.25
N ALA A 121 36.67 15.37 11.79
CA ALA A 121 36.47 15.09 10.38
C ALA A 121 34.98 15.19 10.06
N GLU A 122 34.68 15.83 8.93
CA GLU A 122 33.34 15.86 8.33
C GLU A 122 33.32 14.86 7.18
N VAL A 123 32.54 13.79 7.30
CA VAL A 123 32.48 12.70 6.34
C VAL A 123 31.05 12.50 5.86
N GLU A 124 30.86 12.60 4.56
CA GLU A 124 29.62 12.25 3.87
C GLU A 124 29.84 10.98 3.05
N TRP A 125 28.91 10.03 3.11
CA TRP A 125 28.99 8.82 2.31
C TRP A 125 27.63 8.34 1.82
N VAL A 126 27.66 7.47 0.81
CA VAL A 126 26.47 6.86 0.23
C VAL A 126 26.64 5.35 0.18
N VAL A 127 25.73 4.64 0.83
CA VAL A 127 25.64 3.17 0.72
C VAL A 127 24.62 2.84 -0.35
N GLN A 128 25.03 2.04 -1.33
CA GLN A 128 24.12 1.52 -2.36
C GLN A 128 23.90 0.04 -2.10
N TYR A 129 22.64 -0.38 -2.00
CA TYR A 129 22.28 -1.77 -1.72
C TYR A 129 21.12 -2.22 -2.60
N GLY A 130 21.05 -3.54 -2.85
CA GLY A 130 19.96 -4.19 -3.55
C GLY A 130 19.32 -5.25 -2.65
N ILE A 131 18.03 -5.48 -2.81
CA ILE A 131 17.31 -6.48 -2.01
C ILE A 131 17.42 -7.84 -2.71
N ALA A 132 18.29 -8.71 -2.18
CA ALA A 132 18.51 -10.05 -2.74
C ALA A 132 17.35 -11.02 -2.46
N ASP A 133 16.79 -10.99 -1.24
CA ASP A 133 15.66 -11.84 -0.83
C ASP A 133 14.58 -10.95 -0.18
N PRO A 134 13.42 -10.74 -0.85
CA PRO A 134 12.36 -9.88 -0.34
C PRO A 134 11.63 -10.49 0.87
N VAL A 135 11.64 -11.81 1.03
CA VAL A 135 11.02 -12.47 2.19
C VAL A 135 11.88 -12.21 3.42
N ARG A 136 13.19 -12.46 3.33
CA ARG A 136 14.10 -12.17 4.45
C ARG A 136 14.13 -10.69 4.81
N TYR A 137 14.06 -9.80 3.81
CA TYR A 137 14.00 -8.36 4.02
C TYR A 137 12.79 -7.93 4.87
N LEU A 138 11.61 -8.52 4.63
CA LEU A 138 10.38 -8.14 5.35
C LEU A 138 10.19 -8.84 6.70
N PHE A 139 10.73 -10.04 6.90
CA PHE A 139 10.42 -10.86 8.08
C PHE A 139 11.60 -11.10 9.03
N ASN A 140 12.84 -10.94 8.58
CA ASN A 140 14.02 -11.37 9.34
C ASN A 140 14.82 -10.22 9.96
N VAL A 141 14.47 -8.96 9.66
CA VAL A 141 15.15 -7.78 10.19
C VAL A 141 14.12 -6.86 10.83
N HIS A 142 14.28 -6.57 12.12
CA HIS A 142 13.56 -5.46 12.75
C HIS A 142 14.14 -4.18 12.15
N GLU A 143 13.35 -3.47 11.34
CA GLU A 143 13.74 -2.21 10.69
C GLU A 143 15.08 -2.32 9.91
N PRO A 144 15.08 -2.93 8.71
CA PRO A 144 16.31 -3.16 7.94
C PRO A 144 17.11 -1.88 7.67
N GLU A 145 16.44 -0.74 7.55
CA GLU A 145 17.06 0.54 7.25
C GLU A 145 17.71 1.18 8.47
N VAL A 146 17.17 1.01 9.68
CA VAL A 146 17.77 1.52 10.93
C VAL A 146 18.99 0.67 11.30
N THR A 147 18.90 -0.65 11.13
CA THR A 147 20.01 -1.57 11.43
C THR A 147 21.22 -1.32 10.51
N GLN A 148 20.99 -1.05 9.22
CA GLN A 148 22.09 -0.76 8.28
C GLN A 148 22.79 0.58 8.52
N LYS A 149 22.14 1.52 9.22
CA LYS A 149 22.75 2.81 9.59
C LYS A 149 23.61 2.72 10.86
N ALA A 150 23.42 1.70 11.69
CA ALA A 150 24.10 1.53 12.96
C ALA A 150 25.35 0.64 12.92
N ALA A 151 25.59 -0.05 11.79
CA ALA A 151 26.74 -0.93 11.56
C ALA A 151 27.83 -0.22 10.76
#